data_AF-A0A850LPA5-F1
#
_entry.id   AF-A0A850LPA5-F1
#
_cell.length_a   1.000
_cell.length_b   1.000
_cell.length_c   1.000
_cell.angle_alpha   90.00
_cell.angle_beta   90.00
_cell.angle_gamma   90.00
#
_symmetry.space_group_name_H-M   'P 1'
#
loop_
_entity.id
_entity.type
_entity.pdbx_description
1 polymer ?
#
loop_
_entity_poly.entity_id
_entity_poly.type
_entity_poly.pdbx_seq_one_letter_code
_entity_poly.pdbx_strand_id
1 'polypeptide(L)'
;MKISNILLLYFILFIRCAVQGPPGGGPQDSIPPEIVEVYPPANSTGIEPLTDIYLKFSENMEHISVERSIFITPFPKEKLMFHWEGKKLYIIIKDRLLEGVTHVINVGTGAKDLRNNNIENSYSWSFSTGDKIDTCEISGNIFGEKDVSEILIWAFRIDENKLINPSHHVPDYTTQSSKNGEFKFDYLSKGFYRLFALKDIDNNYKYNIEKDYIGIPCCDLKLSEKKEKIENFFLFLSKEDTTAPYVVDIKAPDKNNIVIRFSEQIKRESIKNLSDFIIFTPDKTSSQVRIKGYNMDSREKSVMNIFTSDQIEGIKYSLDLSGIEDLFGNRISKRKGLISFIGSGHSDTTAPEILYSSPKDSLNNLPPNTIIEIQFSEPIDTSSVEKGFSLKDTDENLVSGKIIWKDLSYFVFFPLNPFEEEKGYNLSFDSKIISDLNGNKITEDFNLYFEIGESLSFGSISGEIRNKNINKNEKIIAILYDSQSMNEILRKEISGTGKYFINHVKPGKYTIFAFVDSDRNGVFTSGRSFPFKPSERFTFVSEPVIIRPGWDNENIDIIFYDYE
;
A
#
# COMPACT_ATOMS: atom_id res chain seq x y z
N MET A 1 77.20 -1.94 44.28
CA MET A 1 77.18 -1.42 42.89
C MET A 1 75.74 -1.12 42.51
N LYS A 2 75.43 0.16 42.30
CA LYS A 2 74.27 0.75 41.60
C LYS A 2 72.84 0.45 42.10
N ILE A 3 72.47 1.13 43.18
CA ILE A 3 71.10 1.57 43.53
C ILE A 3 70.71 2.73 42.59
N SER A 4 70.61 2.48 41.28
CA SER A 4 70.40 3.56 40.28
C SER A 4 69.26 3.34 39.29
N ASN A 5 68.60 2.18 39.28
CA ASN A 5 67.56 1.89 38.28
C ASN A 5 66.15 1.62 38.84
N ILE A 6 65.94 1.75 40.15
CA ILE A 6 64.59 1.58 40.76
C ILE A 6 63.91 2.93 41.07
N LEU A 7 64.66 4.05 41.10
CA LEU A 7 64.07 5.39 41.29
C LEU A 7 63.53 6.03 39.99
N LEU A 8 63.81 5.47 38.80
CA LEU A 8 63.32 6.02 37.53
C LEU A 8 61.97 5.42 37.09
N LEU A 9 61.48 4.36 37.76
CA LEU A 9 60.19 3.73 37.45
C LEU A 9 59.05 4.18 38.39
N TYR A 10 59.36 4.88 39.49
CA TYR A 10 58.35 5.36 40.45
C TYR A 10 57.98 6.85 40.29
N PHE A 11 58.62 7.58 39.36
CA PHE A 11 58.36 9.01 39.13
C PHE A 11 57.54 9.31 37.85
N ILE A 12 57.03 8.27 37.15
CA ILE A 12 56.22 8.44 35.91
C ILE A 12 54.71 8.15 36.13
N LEU A 13 54.26 7.92 37.37
CA LEU A 13 52.85 7.57 37.65
C LEU A 13 51.92 8.73 38.06
N PHE A 14 52.36 9.99 38.04
CA PHE A 14 51.52 11.14 38.46
C PHE A 14 51.42 12.28 37.44
N ILE A 15 51.39 11.95 36.15
CA ILE A 15 50.86 12.88 35.14
C ILE A 15 49.72 12.20 34.39
N ARG A 16 48.59 12.03 35.09
CA ARG A 16 47.29 12.02 34.42
C ARG A 16 46.63 13.35 34.73
N CYS A 17 46.68 14.27 33.76
CA CYS A 17 45.73 15.35 33.69
C CYS A 17 44.32 14.76 33.83
N ALA A 18 43.58 15.17 34.84
CA ALA A 18 42.15 14.94 34.90
C ALA A 18 41.53 15.69 33.72
N VAL A 19 41.09 14.95 32.71
CA VAL A 19 40.27 15.51 31.63
C VAL A 19 38.94 15.90 32.26
N GLN A 20 38.69 17.20 32.42
CA GLN A 20 37.35 17.71 32.67
C GLN A 20 36.51 17.44 31.42
N GLY A 21 35.80 16.31 31.40
CA GLY A 21 34.68 16.13 30.50
C GLY A 21 33.56 17.10 30.90
N PRO A 22 32.76 17.61 29.95
CA PRO A 22 31.54 18.33 30.29
C PRO A 22 30.70 17.44 31.23
N PRO A 23 29.98 18.02 32.22
CA PRO A 23 29.09 17.22 33.07
C PRO A 23 28.19 16.39 32.16
N GLY A 24 28.16 15.07 32.39
CA GLY A 24 27.23 14.20 31.68
C GLY A 24 25.83 14.77 31.88
N GLY A 25 25.17 15.13 30.79
CA GLY A 25 23.78 15.59 30.85
C GLY A 25 22.94 14.59 31.62
N GLY A 26 22.00 15.08 32.43
CA GLY A 26 21.02 14.21 33.08
C GLY A 26 20.28 13.36 32.05
N PRO A 27 19.59 12.29 32.48
CA PRO A 27 18.80 11.47 31.58
C PRO A 27 17.87 12.38 30.75
N GLN A 28 17.78 12.10 29.45
CA GLN A 28 16.83 12.78 28.58
C GLN A 28 15.42 12.57 29.14
N ASP A 29 14.67 13.66 29.27
CA ASP A 29 13.28 13.60 29.70
C ASP A 29 12.46 12.88 28.62
N SER A 30 11.71 11.86 29.04
CA SER A 30 10.91 11.01 28.17
C SER A 30 9.45 10.90 28.63
N ILE A 31 9.04 11.72 29.60
CA ILE A 31 7.67 11.70 30.11
C ILE A 31 6.81 12.54 29.15
N PRO A 32 5.72 11.99 28.58
CA PRO A 32 4.82 12.76 27.74
C PRO A 32 4.09 13.86 28.54
N PRO A 33 3.86 15.05 27.96
CA PRO A 33 3.02 16.07 28.57
C PRO A 33 1.56 15.61 28.64
N GLU A 34 0.87 15.99 29.72
CA GLU A 34 -0.55 15.69 29.96
C GLU A 34 -1.36 16.98 30.11
N ILE A 35 -2.66 16.93 29.80
CA ILE A 35 -3.59 18.02 30.07
C ILE A 35 -4.25 17.77 31.42
N VAL A 36 -4.02 18.68 32.36
CA VAL A 36 -4.44 18.55 33.77
C VAL A 36 -5.65 19.40 34.12
N GLU A 37 -6.01 20.36 33.27
CA GLU A 37 -7.17 21.24 33.49
C GLU A 37 -7.70 21.73 32.14
N VAL A 38 -9.03 21.81 32.02
CA VAL A 38 -9.72 22.39 30.87
C VAL A 38 -10.89 23.26 31.32
N TYR A 39 -11.18 24.29 30.54
CA TYR A 39 -12.35 25.14 30.70
C TYR A 39 -12.94 25.52 29.32
N PRO A 40 -14.26 25.48 29.13
CA PRO A 40 -15.30 25.02 30.07
C PRO A 40 -15.10 23.58 30.57
N PRO A 41 -15.61 23.22 31.76
CA PRO A 41 -15.45 21.87 32.28
C PRO A 41 -16.00 20.83 31.28
N ALA A 42 -15.28 19.72 31.12
CA ALA A 42 -15.69 18.67 30.20
C ALA A 42 -17.12 18.19 30.49
N ASN A 43 -17.89 17.97 29.42
CA ASN A 43 -19.28 17.54 29.44
C ASN A 43 -20.27 18.55 30.09
N SER A 44 -19.95 19.85 30.12
CA SER A 44 -20.86 20.90 30.62
C SER A 44 -21.86 21.37 29.55
N THR A 45 -23.04 21.84 29.98
CA THR A 45 -24.13 22.35 29.13
C THR A 45 -24.52 23.77 29.55
N GLY A 46 -25.27 24.48 28.70
CA GLY A 46 -25.72 25.84 28.98
C GLY A 46 -24.59 26.86 29.06
N ILE A 47 -23.47 26.59 28.38
CA ILE A 47 -22.31 27.49 28.36
C ILE A 47 -22.63 28.74 27.54
N GLU A 48 -22.29 29.90 28.08
CA GLU A 48 -22.50 31.17 27.37
C GLU A 48 -21.62 31.25 26.10
N PRO A 49 -22.15 31.69 24.95
CA PRO A 49 -21.38 31.76 23.71
C PRO A 49 -20.12 32.64 23.73
N LEU A 50 -20.00 33.55 24.70
CA LEU A 50 -18.86 34.45 24.89
C LEU A 50 -17.91 33.98 26.01
N THR A 51 -18.02 32.72 26.43
CA THR A 51 -17.15 32.16 27.48
C THR A 51 -15.68 32.14 27.04
N ASP A 52 -14.79 32.20 28.03
CA ASP A 52 -13.38 31.93 27.81
C ASP A 52 -13.15 30.43 27.59
N ILE A 53 -12.11 30.09 26.83
CA ILE A 53 -11.68 28.71 26.61
C ILE A 53 -10.21 28.60 26.96
N TYR A 54 -9.85 27.65 27.82
CA TYR A 54 -8.45 27.40 28.14
C TYR A 54 -8.17 25.95 28.49
N LEU A 55 -6.89 25.59 28.44
CA LEU A 55 -6.36 24.33 28.96
C LEU A 55 -5.01 24.55 29.64
N LYS A 56 -4.64 23.63 30.54
CA LYS A 56 -3.38 23.65 31.27
C LYS A 56 -2.66 22.31 31.13
N PHE A 57 -1.37 22.39 30.83
CA PHE A 57 -0.49 21.23 30.71
C PHE A 57 0.22 20.91 32.03
N SER A 58 0.65 19.67 32.20
CA SER A 58 1.50 19.19 33.30
C SER A 58 2.86 19.91 33.31
N GLU A 59 3.34 20.38 32.16
CA GLU A 59 4.63 21.01 31.94
C GLU A 59 4.62 22.16 30.92
N ASN A 60 5.80 22.73 30.63
CA ASN A 60 5.92 23.82 29.65
C ASN A 60 5.96 23.24 28.25
N MET A 61 5.17 23.83 27.35
CA MET A 61 5.01 23.35 25.99
C MET A 61 5.77 24.20 24.97
N GLU A 62 6.08 23.61 23.83
CA GLU A 62 6.48 24.36 22.64
C GLU A 62 5.21 24.92 21.98
N HIS A 63 5.04 26.24 22.03
CA HIS A 63 3.76 26.88 21.73
C HIS A 63 3.28 26.62 20.30
N ILE A 64 4.16 26.69 19.29
CA ILE A 64 3.75 26.62 17.88
C ILE A 64 3.21 25.22 17.55
N SER A 65 3.83 24.15 18.07
CA SER A 65 3.38 22.77 17.89
C SER A 65 2.03 22.53 18.54
N VAL A 66 1.79 23.08 19.74
CA VAL A 66 0.48 22.98 20.40
C VAL A 66 -0.56 23.75 19.62
N GLU A 67 -0.32 25.00 19.26
CA GLU A 67 -1.27 25.85 18.52
C GLU A 67 -1.66 25.22 17.19
N ARG A 68 -0.72 24.56 16.51
CA ARG A 68 -0.95 23.75 15.30
C ARG A 68 -1.73 22.47 15.54
N SER A 69 -1.74 21.97 16.77
CA SER A 69 -2.43 20.74 17.16
C SER A 69 -3.77 21.02 17.87
N ILE A 70 -4.23 22.27 17.94
CA ILE A 70 -5.56 22.60 18.46
C ILE A 70 -6.58 22.60 17.33
N PHE A 71 -7.60 21.75 17.46
CA PHE A 71 -8.76 21.71 16.59
C PHE A 71 -10.02 22.01 17.40
N ILE A 72 -10.92 22.81 16.85
CA ILE A 72 -12.23 23.10 17.45
C ILE A 72 -13.34 22.78 16.46
N THR A 73 -14.39 22.14 16.95
CA THR A 73 -15.58 21.78 16.19
C THR A 73 -16.83 22.26 16.93
N PRO A 74 -17.82 22.89 16.28
CA PRO A 74 -17.75 23.44 14.92
C PRO A 74 -16.67 24.51 14.79
N PHE A 75 -16.05 24.59 13.61
CA PHE A 75 -15.02 25.59 13.36
C PHE A 75 -15.61 27.01 13.44
N PRO A 76 -15.03 27.94 14.21
CA PRO A 76 -15.50 29.31 14.28
C PRO A 76 -15.32 30.03 12.94
N LYS A 77 -16.13 31.07 12.69
CA LYS A 77 -16.06 31.84 11.44
C LYS A 77 -14.72 32.55 11.24
N GLU A 78 -14.04 32.89 12.33
CA GLU A 78 -12.74 33.55 12.32
C GLU A 78 -11.62 32.62 12.78
N LYS A 79 -10.38 32.95 12.41
CA LYS A 79 -9.20 32.21 12.87
C LYS A 79 -9.08 32.29 14.39
N LEU A 80 -8.65 31.17 14.98
CA LEU A 80 -8.26 31.10 16.38
C LEU A 80 -7.05 32.00 16.65
N MET A 81 -7.07 32.66 17.79
CA MET A 81 -5.89 33.29 18.37
C MET A 81 -5.54 32.58 19.67
N PHE A 82 -4.26 32.62 20.03
CA PHE A 82 -3.74 31.91 21.19
C PHE A 82 -2.99 32.89 22.10
N HIS A 83 -3.18 32.72 23.40
CA HIS A 83 -2.44 33.47 24.43
C HIS A 83 -1.93 32.48 25.49
N TRP A 84 -0.67 32.65 25.90
CA TRP A 84 -0.01 31.73 26.81
C TRP A 84 0.35 32.39 28.14
N GLU A 85 0.07 31.68 29.24
CA GLU A 85 0.49 32.04 30.59
C GLU A 85 1.17 30.84 31.25
N GLY A 86 2.49 30.73 31.06
CA GLY A 86 3.27 29.57 31.52
C GLY A 86 2.77 28.27 30.86
N LYS A 87 2.22 27.36 31.67
CA LYS A 87 1.69 26.06 31.20
C LYS A 87 0.25 26.13 30.69
N LYS A 88 -0.36 27.31 30.69
CA LYS A 88 -1.77 27.51 30.37
C LYS A 88 -1.91 28.18 29.00
N LEU A 89 -2.74 27.59 28.14
CA LEU A 89 -3.11 28.11 26.84
C LEU A 89 -4.55 28.61 26.88
N TYR A 90 -4.76 29.85 26.47
CA TYR A 90 -6.08 30.44 26.23
C TYR A 90 -6.37 30.43 24.72
N ILE A 91 -7.53 29.90 24.35
CA ILE A 91 -8.03 29.84 22.97
C ILE A 91 -9.02 30.99 22.81
N ILE A 92 -8.63 32.00 22.04
CA ILE A 92 -9.41 33.21 21.85
C ILE A 92 -10.17 33.11 20.52
N ILE A 93 -11.49 33.13 20.61
CA ILE A 93 -12.41 33.22 19.47
C ILE A 93 -12.88 34.66 19.38
N LYS A 94 -12.63 35.33 18.24
CA LYS A 94 -12.97 36.76 18.05
C LYS A 94 -14.47 37.02 17.97
N ASP A 95 -15.22 36.06 17.42
CA ASP A 95 -16.68 36.05 17.43
C ASP A 95 -17.18 35.18 18.60
N ARG A 96 -18.49 34.98 18.71
CA ARG A 96 -19.08 34.03 19.67
C ARG A 96 -19.09 32.60 19.13
N LEU A 97 -19.15 31.66 20.05
CA LEU A 97 -19.47 30.25 19.76
C LEU A 97 -20.86 30.13 19.12
N LEU A 98 -21.06 29.11 18.29
CA LEU A 98 -22.37 28.79 17.75
C LEU A 98 -23.35 28.44 18.88
N GLU A 99 -24.61 28.84 18.77
CA GLU A 99 -25.63 28.62 19.80
C GLU A 99 -26.30 27.26 19.65
N GLY A 100 -26.61 26.59 20.77
CA GLY A 100 -27.38 25.35 20.80
C GLY A 100 -26.66 24.11 20.28
N VAL A 101 -25.32 24.11 20.23
CA VAL A 101 -24.53 22.98 19.70
C VAL A 101 -23.44 22.53 20.66
N THR A 102 -22.97 21.29 20.47
CA THR A 102 -21.80 20.75 21.15
C THR A 102 -20.53 21.31 20.52
N HIS A 103 -19.68 21.92 21.33
CA HIS A 103 -18.31 22.26 20.97
C HIS A 103 -17.37 21.18 21.45
N VAL A 104 -16.46 20.76 20.58
CA VAL A 104 -15.41 19.79 20.87
C VAL A 104 -14.07 20.45 20.59
N ILE A 105 -13.18 20.41 21.57
CA ILE A 105 -11.80 20.83 21.41
C ILE A 105 -10.92 19.59 21.47
N ASN A 106 -10.10 19.43 20.45
CA ASN A 106 -9.14 18.35 20.32
C ASN A 106 -7.72 18.93 20.35
N VAL A 107 -6.88 18.34 21.19
CA VAL A 107 -5.43 18.54 21.18
C VAL A 107 -4.82 17.30 20.56
N GLY A 108 -4.32 17.46 19.34
CA GLY A 108 -3.68 16.40 18.59
C GLY A 108 -2.29 16.04 19.11
N THR A 109 -1.80 14.89 18.68
CA THR A 109 -0.53 14.29 19.10
C THR A 109 0.70 15.05 18.60
N GLY A 110 0.55 16.02 17.69
CA GLY A 110 1.63 16.91 17.26
C GLY A 110 2.09 17.92 18.33
N ALA A 111 1.35 18.08 19.42
CA ALA A 111 1.69 18.96 20.55
C ALA A 111 2.92 18.44 21.32
N LYS A 112 3.97 19.26 21.43
CA LYS A 112 5.27 18.87 22.02
C LYS A 112 5.64 19.73 23.22
N ASP A 113 6.33 19.13 24.18
CA ASP A 113 6.99 19.85 25.27
C ASP A 113 8.30 20.53 24.80
N LEU A 114 8.99 21.23 25.70
CA LEU A 114 10.31 21.84 25.43
C LEU A 114 11.47 20.82 25.38
N ARG A 115 11.18 19.52 25.44
CA ARG A 115 12.11 18.38 25.37
C ARG A 115 11.82 17.46 24.17
N ASN A 116 10.88 17.85 23.31
CA ASN A 116 10.45 17.14 22.11
C ASN A 116 9.70 15.83 22.40
N ASN A 117 9.06 15.71 23.57
CA ASN A 117 8.07 14.67 23.84
C ASN A 117 6.69 15.14 23.36
N ASN A 118 6.10 14.37 22.45
CA ASN A 118 4.72 14.53 22.02
C ASN A 118 3.75 14.09 23.13
N ILE A 119 2.55 14.68 23.18
CA ILE A 119 1.41 14.04 23.85
C ILE A 119 1.20 12.65 23.24
N GLU A 120 0.98 11.64 24.08
CA GLU A 120 0.91 10.24 23.63
C GLU A 120 -0.34 9.93 22.78
N ASN A 121 -1.50 10.43 23.21
CA ASN A 121 -2.79 10.26 22.55
C ASN A 121 -3.48 11.61 22.37
N SER A 122 -4.27 11.75 21.31
CA SER A 122 -5.09 12.95 21.14
C SER A 122 -6.05 13.11 22.33
N TYR A 123 -6.17 14.32 22.87
CA TYR A 123 -7.06 14.62 23.98
C TYR A 123 -8.25 15.43 23.49
N SER A 124 -9.46 14.91 23.68
CA SER A 124 -10.70 15.60 23.31
C SER A 124 -11.53 15.90 24.55
N TRP A 125 -12.08 17.11 24.63
CA TRP A 125 -13.17 17.41 25.57
C TRP A 125 -14.26 18.21 24.89
N SER A 126 -15.47 18.12 25.44
CA SER A 126 -16.63 18.82 24.92
C SER A 126 -17.35 19.66 25.97
N PHE A 127 -18.14 20.62 25.49
CA PHE A 127 -19.13 21.36 26.24
C PHE A 127 -20.22 21.82 25.25
N SER A 128 -21.38 22.27 25.73
CA SER A 128 -22.49 22.69 24.87
C SER A 128 -23.00 24.07 25.24
N THR A 129 -23.27 24.88 24.22
CA THR A 129 -24.01 26.14 24.38
C THR A 129 -25.53 25.92 24.41
N GLY A 130 -25.98 24.66 24.29
CA GLY A 130 -27.37 24.24 24.49
C GLY A 130 -27.52 23.27 25.67
N ASP A 131 -28.66 22.57 25.69
CA ASP A 131 -29.08 21.72 26.82
C ASP A 131 -28.56 20.27 26.73
N LYS A 132 -27.84 19.92 25.66
CA LYS A 132 -27.41 18.55 25.37
C LYS A 132 -26.03 18.51 24.75
N ILE A 133 -25.36 17.39 24.92
CA ILE A 133 -24.06 17.06 24.33
C ILE A 133 -24.24 15.89 23.38
N ASP A 134 -23.62 15.99 22.22
CA ASP A 134 -23.50 14.90 21.26
C ASP A 134 -22.57 13.83 21.82
N THR A 135 -22.92 12.55 21.66
CA THR A 135 -22.24 11.45 22.37
C THR A 135 -21.66 10.38 21.46
N CYS A 136 -21.79 10.51 20.14
CA CYS A 136 -21.35 9.45 19.24
C CYS A 136 -19.82 9.41 19.14
N GLU A 137 -19.26 8.24 18.84
CA GLU A 137 -17.83 7.98 18.78
C GLU A 137 -17.47 7.22 17.50
N ILE A 138 -16.31 7.56 16.90
CA ILE A 138 -15.69 6.78 15.82
C ILE A 138 -14.22 6.57 16.18
N SER A 139 -13.76 5.32 16.22
CA SER A 139 -12.37 4.95 16.49
C SER A 139 -11.83 3.94 15.49
N GLY A 140 -10.51 3.92 15.33
CA GLY A 140 -9.88 3.09 14.32
C GLY A 140 -8.36 3.20 14.25
N ASN A 141 -7.79 2.66 13.18
CA ASN A 141 -6.35 2.57 12.97
C ASN A 141 -5.95 2.95 11.54
N ILE A 142 -4.80 3.60 11.42
CA ILE A 142 -4.15 3.99 10.17
C ILE A 142 -3.04 2.99 9.83
N PHE A 143 -3.00 2.56 8.56
CA PHE A 143 -2.01 1.65 8.00
C PHE A 143 -1.38 2.24 6.72
N GLY A 144 -0.41 1.53 6.14
CA GLY A 144 0.15 1.82 4.81
C GLY A 144 1.50 2.53 4.82
N GLU A 145 1.88 3.15 5.93
CA GLU A 145 3.14 3.87 6.09
C GLU A 145 3.90 3.36 7.32
N LYS A 146 5.25 3.48 7.32
CA LYS A 146 6.06 3.13 8.50
C LYS A 146 5.82 4.09 9.66
N ASP A 147 5.63 5.37 9.32
CA ASP A 147 5.27 6.41 10.26
C ASP A 147 3.82 6.81 10.03
N VAL A 148 2.99 6.42 10.99
CA VAL A 148 1.55 6.68 11.09
C VAL A 148 1.23 7.57 12.29
N SER A 149 2.24 8.27 12.83
CA SER A 149 2.05 9.26 13.89
C SER A 149 1.60 10.61 13.33
N GLU A 150 0.86 11.38 14.12
CA GLU A 150 0.46 12.75 13.80
C GLU A 150 -0.39 12.89 12.50
N ILE A 151 -0.92 11.79 11.96
CA ILE A 151 -1.75 11.78 10.75
C ILE A 151 -3.06 12.50 11.06
N LEU A 152 -3.47 13.45 10.22
CA LEU A 152 -4.74 14.13 10.37
C LEU A 152 -5.87 13.20 9.95
N ILE A 153 -6.90 13.05 10.79
CA ILE A 153 -8.12 12.34 10.41
C ILE A 153 -9.22 13.39 10.31
N TRP A 154 -9.79 13.47 9.12
CA TRP A 154 -10.82 14.42 8.73
C TRP A 154 -12.15 13.69 8.62
N ALA A 155 -13.15 14.14 9.37
CA ALA A 155 -14.52 13.66 9.25
C ALA A 155 -15.41 14.75 8.66
N PHE A 156 -15.98 14.47 7.49
CA PHE A 156 -16.94 15.32 6.82
C PHE A 156 -18.35 14.80 7.08
N ARG A 157 -19.26 15.65 7.56
CA ARG A 157 -20.69 15.37 7.52
C ARG A 157 -21.16 15.38 6.07
N ILE A 158 -21.83 14.30 5.70
CA ILE A 158 -22.37 14.10 4.35
C ILE A 158 -23.90 14.15 4.42
N ASP A 159 -24.49 14.85 3.46
CA ASP A 159 -25.93 14.90 3.21
C ASP A 159 -26.16 14.53 1.74
N GLU A 160 -27.36 14.07 1.37
CA GLU A 160 -27.67 13.46 0.05
C GLU A 160 -27.21 14.28 -1.17
N ASN A 161 -27.06 15.60 -1.03
CA ASN A 161 -26.69 16.52 -2.12
C ASN A 161 -25.28 17.11 -2.02
N LYS A 162 -24.48 16.78 -0.99
CA LYS A 162 -23.17 17.40 -0.75
C LYS A 162 -22.04 16.58 -1.39
N LEU A 163 -21.53 17.06 -2.52
CA LEU A 163 -20.28 16.56 -3.09
C LEU A 163 -19.11 17.06 -2.22
N ILE A 164 -18.33 16.13 -1.67
CA ILE A 164 -17.15 16.45 -0.85
C ILE A 164 -15.90 16.26 -1.68
N ASN A 165 -15.09 17.32 -1.75
CA ASN A 165 -13.74 17.27 -2.27
C ASN A 165 -12.78 17.69 -1.13
N PRO A 166 -12.01 16.76 -0.55
CA PRO A 166 -11.14 17.06 0.58
C PRO A 166 -10.00 18.05 0.24
N SER A 167 -9.67 18.24 -1.04
CA SER A 167 -8.70 19.28 -1.44
C SER A 167 -9.26 20.71 -1.39
N HIS A 168 -10.59 20.86 -1.38
CA HIS A 168 -11.25 22.17 -1.46
C HIS A 168 -12.18 22.47 -0.27
N HIS A 169 -12.63 21.44 0.45
CA HIS A 169 -13.54 21.59 1.57
C HIS A 169 -12.83 21.31 2.90
N VAL A 170 -13.18 22.10 3.92
CA VAL A 170 -12.68 21.91 5.28
C VAL A 170 -13.53 20.84 5.96
N PRO A 171 -12.93 19.93 6.75
CA PRO A 171 -13.67 18.92 7.50
C PRO A 171 -14.54 19.52 8.59
N ASP A 172 -15.60 18.81 8.96
CA ASP A 172 -16.48 19.20 10.07
C ASP A 172 -15.84 18.86 11.42
N TYR A 173 -15.11 17.74 11.52
CA TYR A 173 -14.36 17.30 12.69
C TYR A 173 -12.92 16.93 12.29
N THR A 174 -11.94 17.22 13.14
CA THR A 174 -10.55 16.80 12.95
C THR A 174 -9.96 16.23 14.24
N THR A 175 -9.18 15.17 14.11
CA THR A 175 -8.33 14.59 15.17
C THR A 175 -6.99 14.16 14.57
N GLN A 176 -6.09 13.62 15.39
CA GLN A 176 -4.80 13.08 14.95
C GLN A 176 -4.57 11.67 15.48
N SER A 177 -3.79 10.88 14.73
CA SER A 177 -3.40 9.54 15.16
C SER A 177 -2.31 9.54 16.23
N SER A 178 -2.32 8.53 17.10
CA SER A 178 -1.24 8.21 18.02
C SER A 178 -0.01 7.70 17.27
N LYS A 179 1.10 7.47 17.99
CA LYS A 179 2.32 6.88 17.42
C LYS A 179 2.10 5.51 16.79
N ASN A 180 1.06 4.80 17.22
CA ASN A 180 0.69 3.48 16.72
C ASN A 180 -0.41 3.53 15.64
N GLY A 181 -0.77 4.73 15.17
CA GLY A 181 -1.79 4.91 14.15
C GLY A 181 -3.23 4.84 14.67
N GLU A 182 -3.46 4.73 15.98
CA GLU A 182 -4.81 4.74 16.56
C GLU A 182 -5.40 6.15 16.50
N PHE A 183 -6.69 6.26 16.19
CA PHE A 183 -7.40 7.54 16.26
C PHE A 183 -8.76 7.39 16.91
N LYS A 184 -9.25 8.50 17.48
CA LYS A 184 -10.59 8.58 18.06
C LYS A 184 -11.21 9.95 17.81
N PHE A 185 -12.46 9.94 17.39
CA PHE A 185 -13.38 11.05 17.49
C PHE A 185 -14.35 10.78 18.63
N ASP A 186 -14.47 11.75 19.52
CA ASP A 186 -15.48 11.78 20.57
C ASP A 186 -16.50 12.88 20.28
N TYR A 187 -17.71 12.70 20.79
CA TYR A 187 -18.77 13.71 20.77
C TYR A 187 -19.23 14.13 19.36
N LEU A 188 -19.29 13.19 18.42
CA LEU A 188 -19.88 13.47 17.11
C LEU A 188 -21.40 13.55 17.21
N SER A 189 -21.99 14.46 16.44
CA SER A 189 -23.43 14.48 16.24
C SER A 189 -23.92 13.24 15.48
N LYS A 190 -25.20 12.90 15.61
CA LYS A 190 -25.83 11.85 14.79
C LYS A 190 -25.86 12.29 13.32
N GLY A 191 -25.59 11.39 12.39
CA GLY A 191 -25.52 11.71 10.97
C GLY A 191 -24.67 10.73 10.16
N PHE A 192 -24.44 11.09 8.91
CA PHE A 192 -23.54 10.36 8.02
C PHE A 192 -22.20 11.07 7.92
N TYR A 193 -21.13 10.29 7.86
CA TYR A 193 -19.76 10.77 7.90
C TYR A 193 -18.91 10.08 6.85
N ARG A 194 -18.03 10.85 6.22
CA ARG A 194 -16.94 10.34 5.39
C ARG A 194 -15.62 10.75 6.01
N LEU A 195 -14.79 9.75 6.30
CA LEU A 195 -13.50 9.95 6.96
C LEU A 195 -12.38 9.88 5.93
N PHE A 196 -11.39 10.77 6.01
CA PHE A 196 -10.13 10.67 5.28
C PHE A 196 -8.97 10.78 6.26
N ALA A 197 -7.92 9.98 6.07
CA ALA A 197 -6.65 10.17 6.77
C ALA A 197 -5.69 10.94 5.87
N LEU A 198 -5.00 11.94 6.36
CA LEU A 198 -4.11 12.80 5.58
C LEU A 198 -2.74 12.87 6.24
N LYS A 199 -1.73 12.37 5.53
CA LYS A 199 -0.33 12.67 5.82
C LYS A 199 0.07 13.89 5.02
N ASP A 200 -0.09 15.05 5.64
CA ASP A 200 0.24 16.35 5.07
C ASP A 200 1.76 16.55 5.11
N ILE A 201 2.40 16.53 3.93
CA ILE A 201 3.86 16.56 3.83
C ILE A 201 4.42 17.96 4.08
N ASP A 202 3.70 19.01 3.69
CA ASP A 202 4.15 20.39 3.84
C ASP A 202 3.50 21.14 5.01
N ASN A 203 2.64 20.46 5.78
CA ASN A 203 1.98 20.91 7.00
C ASN A 203 1.16 22.19 6.78
N ASN A 204 0.50 22.29 5.63
CA ASN A 204 -0.32 23.44 5.24
C ASN A 204 -1.82 23.27 5.56
N TYR A 205 -2.20 22.11 6.13
CA TYR A 205 -3.57 21.67 6.47
C TYR A 205 -4.51 21.58 5.28
N LYS A 206 -3.99 21.31 4.09
CA LYS A 206 -4.75 21.08 2.88
C LYS A 206 -4.30 19.76 2.28
N TYR A 207 -5.23 19.10 1.61
CA TYR A 207 -4.89 17.92 0.86
C TYR A 207 -4.38 18.29 -0.54
N ASN A 208 -3.08 18.12 -0.76
CA ASN A 208 -2.41 18.23 -2.04
C ASN A 208 -2.25 16.86 -2.70
N ILE A 209 -3.15 16.56 -3.65
CA ILE A 209 -3.25 15.27 -4.36
C ILE A 209 -1.89 14.71 -4.82
N GLU A 210 -1.03 15.53 -5.43
CA GLU A 210 0.24 15.08 -6.01
C GLU A 210 1.35 14.82 -4.97
N LYS A 211 1.20 15.34 -3.74
CA LYS A 211 2.25 15.34 -2.72
C LYS A 211 1.93 14.47 -1.53
N ASP A 212 0.71 14.60 -1.02
CA ASP A 212 0.30 14.04 0.26
C ASP A 212 -0.19 12.59 0.11
N TYR A 213 -0.16 11.87 1.23
CA TYR A 213 -0.80 10.57 1.30
C TYR A 213 -2.19 10.73 1.87
N ILE A 214 -3.15 10.01 1.29
CA ILE A 214 -4.52 9.98 1.72
C ILE A 214 -4.97 8.54 2.01
N GLY A 215 -5.67 8.36 3.11
CA GLY A 215 -6.40 7.15 3.46
C GLY A 215 -7.86 7.35 3.10
N ILE A 216 -8.32 6.60 2.11
CA ILE A 216 -9.69 6.71 1.60
C ILE A 216 -10.54 5.60 2.22
N PRO A 217 -11.74 5.91 2.70
CA PRO A 217 -12.57 4.98 3.43
C PRO A 217 -13.21 3.96 2.49
N CYS A 218 -13.45 2.75 3.00
CA CYS A 218 -14.12 1.69 2.24
C CYS A 218 -15.65 1.90 2.15
N CYS A 219 -16.20 2.77 3.00
CA CYS A 219 -17.62 3.13 3.02
C CYS A 219 -17.85 4.43 3.79
N ASP A 220 -19.05 5.00 3.66
CA ASP A 220 -19.54 6.06 4.53
C ASP A 220 -20.07 5.47 5.85
N LEU A 221 -19.94 6.23 6.92
CA LEU A 221 -20.29 5.82 8.28
C LEU A 221 -21.59 6.47 8.75
N LYS A 222 -22.47 5.71 9.40
CA LYS A 222 -23.73 6.22 9.95
C LYS A 222 -23.77 6.12 11.47
N LEU A 223 -23.88 7.27 12.12
CA LEU A 223 -24.12 7.37 13.56
C LEU A 223 -25.60 7.67 13.83
N SER A 224 -26.21 6.90 14.72
CA SER A 224 -27.64 6.99 15.04
C SER A 224 -27.93 6.54 16.47
N GLU A 225 -29.16 6.73 16.94
CA GLU A 225 -29.63 6.21 18.24
C GLU A 225 -29.34 4.71 18.46
N LYS A 226 -29.31 3.91 17.39
CA LYS A 226 -29.05 2.46 17.46
C LYS A 226 -27.57 2.11 17.36
N LYS A 227 -26.73 3.05 16.92
CA LYS A 227 -25.32 2.86 16.62
C LYS A 227 -24.58 4.16 16.91
N GLU A 228 -24.34 4.39 18.20
CA GLU A 228 -23.65 5.60 18.65
C GLU A 228 -22.13 5.43 18.61
N LYS A 229 -21.61 4.20 18.49
CA LYS A 229 -20.17 3.92 18.42
C LYS A 229 -19.82 3.08 17.20
N ILE A 230 -18.75 3.46 16.52
CA ILE A 230 -18.11 2.69 15.44
C ILE A 230 -16.65 2.50 15.85
N GLU A 231 -16.21 1.25 15.95
CA GLU A 231 -14.86 0.89 16.38
C GLU A 231 -14.15 0.09 15.27
N ASN A 232 -12.82 0.02 15.36
CA ASN A 232 -11.97 -0.70 14.41
C ASN A 232 -12.10 -0.21 12.97
N PHE A 233 -12.35 1.08 12.75
CA PHE A 233 -12.42 1.62 11.39
C PHE A 233 -11.02 1.79 10.79
N PHE A 234 -10.74 1.11 9.69
CA PHE A 234 -9.39 1.09 9.11
C PHE A 234 -9.26 2.01 7.90
N LEU A 235 -8.15 2.75 7.86
CA LEU A 235 -7.75 3.60 6.73
C LEU A 235 -6.32 3.24 6.31
N PHE A 236 -6.09 3.15 5.01
CA PHE A 236 -4.78 2.79 4.44
C PHE A 236 -4.21 3.99 3.69
N LEU A 237 -3.14 4.59 4.20
CA LEU A 237 -2.45 5.71 3.57
C LEU A 237 -1.82 5.24 2.26
N SER A 238 -2.09 5.99 1.19
CA SER A 238 -1.48 5.80 -0.12
C SER A 238 -1.40 7.13 -0.85
N LYS A 239 -0.54 7.22 -1.87
CA LYS A 239 -0.60 8.34 -2.80
C LYS A 239 -1.77 8.14 -3.75
N GLU A 240 -2.53 9.20 -4.00
CA GLU A 240 -3.59 9.17 -5.00
C GLU A 240 -2.99 9.48 -6.37
N ASP A 241 -3.00 8.51 -7.28
CA ASP A 241 -2.65 8.77 -8.66
C ASP A 241 -3.87 9.27 -9.44
N THR A 242 -3.75 10.48 -9.98
CA THR A 242 -4.80 11.12 -10.79
C THR A 242 -4.34 11.40 -12.22
N THR A 243 -3.11 11.07 -12.55
CA THR A 243 -2.52 11.36 -13.85
C THR A 243 -2.61 10.14 -14.75
N ALA A 244 -3.09 10.32 -15.97
CA ALA A 244 -3.04 9.24 -16.95
C ALA A 244 -1.60 8.99 -17.41
N PRO A 245 -1.24 7.73 -17.69
CA PRO A 245 0.06 7.40 -18.25
C PRO A 245 0.25 8.12 -19.59
N TYR A 246 1.49 8.50 -19.89
CA TYR A 246 1.87 9.04 -21.20
C TYR A 246 3.09 8.31 -21.75
N VAL A 247 3.24 8.33 -23.07
CA VAL A 247 4.41 7.72 -23.73
C VAL A 247 5.61 8.63 -23.56
N VAL A 248 6.64 8.12 -22.89
CA VAL A 248 7.96 8.73 -22.72
C VAL A 248 8.82 8.47 -23.94
N ASP A 249 8.77 7.25 -24.50
CA ASP A 249 9.56 6.85 -25.67
C ASP A 249 8.84 5.77 -26.49
N ILE A 250 9.08 5.76 -27.81
CA ILE A 250 8.59 4.75 -28.74
C ILE A 250 9.62 4.51 -29.85
N LYS A 251 9.96 3.24 -30.10
CA LYS A 251 10.91 2.85 -31.15
C LYS A 251 10.55 1.51 -31.79
N ALA A 252 10.94 1.32 -33.04
CA ALA A 252 10.90 0.03 -33.71
C ALA A 252 12.33 -0.54 -33.81
N PRO A 253 12.76 -1.42 -32.89
CA PRO A 253 14.12 -1.98 -32.94
C PRO A 253 14.34 -2.85 -34.18
N ASP A 254 13.30 -3.55 -34.63
CA ASP A 254 13.28 -4.42 -35.81
C ASP A 254 11.96 -4.26 -36.57
N LYS A 255 11.84 -4.94 -37.71
CA LYS A 255 10.70 -4.85 -38.62
C LYS A 255 9.41 -5.45 -38.08
N ASN A 256 9.44 -6.15 -36.95
CA ASN A 256 8.27 -6.81 -36.37
C ASN A 256 7.97 -6.38 -34.94
N ASN A 257 8.76 -5.49 -34.34
CA ASN A 257 8.61 -5.08 -32.96
C ASN A 257 8.52 -3.55 -32.79
N ILE A 258 7.81 -3.13 -31.75
CA ILE A 258 7.69 -1.74 -31.30
C ILE A 258 7.83 -1.75 -29.79
N VAL A 259 8.81 -1.03 -29.24
CA VAL A 259 9.00 -0.85 -27.81
C VAL A 259 8.44 0.50 -27.40
N ILE A 260 7.53 0.50 -26.43
CA ILE A 260 6.87 1.69 -25.90
C ILE A 260 7.19 1.79 -24.42
N ARG A 261 7.68 2.94 -23.99
CA ARG A 261 7.93 3.28 -22.59
C ARG A 261 6.91 4.29 -22.13
N PHE A 262 6.17 3.95 -21.09
CA PHE A 262 5.22 4.84 -20.43
C PHE A 262 5.87 5.56 -19.25
N SER A 263 5.21 6.62 -18.76
CA SER A 263 5.61 7.36 -17.56
C SER A 263 5.51 6.53 -16.28
N GLU A 264 4.74 5.45 -16.32
CA GLU A 264 4.37 4.62 -15.18
C GLU A 264 3.89 3.24 -15.67
N GLN A 265 3.58 2.36 -14.73
CA GLN A 265 3.06 1.03 -15.05
C GLN A 265 1.62 1.10 -15.56
N ILE A 266 1.35 0.43 -16.69
CA ILE A 266 0.00 0.32 -17.24
C ILE A 266 -0.72 -0.92 -16.70
N LYS A 267 -2.02 -0.80 -16.48
CA LYS A 267 -2.92 -1.91 -16.14
C LYS A 267 -3.12 -2.79 -17.36
N ARG A 268 -2.63 -4.01 -17.27
CA ARG A 268 -2.63 -4.98 -18.35
C ARG A 268 -4.04 -5.28 -18.88
N GLU A 269 -5.02 -5.41 -17.99
CA GLU A 269 -6.41 -5.73 -18.31
C GLU A 269 -7.13 -4.57 -19.02
N SER A 270 -6.58 -3.36 -18.99
CA SER A 270 -7.10 -2.22 -19.76
C SER A 270 -6.90 -2.39 -21.27
N ILE A 271 -5.98 -3.29 -21.66
CA ILE A 271 -5.69 -3.63 -23.05
C ILE A 271 -6.72 -4.65 -23.54
N LYS A 272 -7.95 -4.18 -23.81
CA LYS A 272 -9.12 -5.05 -24.04
C LYS A 272 -9.12 -5.78 -25.37
N ASN A 273 -8.68 -5.14 -26.46
CA ASN A 273 -8.51 -5.80 -27.76
C ASN A 273 -7.30 -5.26 -28.50
N LEU A 274 -6.45 -6.17 -28.96
CA LEU A 274 -5.30 -5.83 -29.82
C LEU A 274 -5.70 -5.15 -31.14
N SER A 275 -6.94 -5.39 -31.59
CA SER A 275 -7.51 -4.77 -32.79
C SER A 275 -7.84 -3.28 -32.61
N ASP A 276 -7.89 -2.77 -31.37
CA ASP A 276 -8.14 -1.36 -31.10
C ASP A 276 -6.88 -0.50 -31.37
N PHE A 277 -5.70 -1.11 -31.31
CA PHE A 277 -4.44 -0.50 -31.72
C PHE A 277 -4.33 -0.56 -33.25
N ILE A 278 -4.73 0.51 -33.92
CA ILE A 278 -4.59 0.61 -35.37
C ILE A 278 -3.23 1.22 -35.67
N ILE A 279 -2.37 0.46 -36.35
CA ILE A 279 -1.12 0.97 -36.93
C ILE A 279 -1.37 1.31 -38.40
N PHE A 280 -1.31 2.59 -38.73
CA PHE A 280 -1.56 3.10 -40.07
C PHE A 280 -0.52 4.13 -40.50
N THR A 281 -0.27 4.24 -41.80
CA THR A 281 0.46 5.38 -42.35
C THR A 281 -0.39 6.65 -42.20
N PRO A 282 0.18 7.83 -41.92
CA PRO A 282 -0.56 9.06 -41.66
C PRO A 282 -1.62 9.44 -42.72
N ASP A 283 -1.43 9.02 -43.97
CA ASP A 283 -2.33 9.24 -45.09
C ASP A 283 -3.43 8.17 -45.23
N LYS A 284 -3.40 7.11 -44.40
CA LYS A 284 -4.32 5.96 -44.41
C LYS A 284 -4.39 5.22 -45.74
N THR A 285 -3.40 5.39 -46.64
CA THR A 285 -3.43 4.82 -47.99
C THR A 285 -2.57 3.56 -48.17
N SER A 286 -1.63 3.27 -47.25
CA SER A 286 -0.68 2.15 -47.35
C SER A 286 -0.90 1.10 -46.24
N SER A 287 -0.55 -0.15 -46.58
CA SER A 287 -0.72 -1.41 -45.83
C SER A 287 -0.78 -1.28 -44.31
N GLN A 288 -1.90 -1.74 -43.72
CA GLN A 288 -2.03 -1.89 -42.27
C GLN A 288 -0.93 -2.80 -41.74
N VAL A 289 -0.16 -2.33 -40.77
CA VAL A 289 0.73 -3.19 -39.99
C VAL A 289 -0.14 -3.92 -38.97
N ARG A 290 -0.30 -5.23 -39.13
CA ARG A 290 -1.15 -6.03 -38.24
C ARG A 290 -0.42 -6.30 -36.94
N ILE A 291 -1.06 -6.01 -35.82
CA ILE A 291 -0.56 -6.43 -34.51
C ILE A 291 -0.83 -7.92 -34.33
N LYS A 292 0.24 -8.66 -34.05
CA LYS A 292 0.25 -10.09 -33.71
C LYS A 292 0.05 -10.30 -32.22
N GLY A 293 0.53 -9.38 -31.38
CA GLY A 293 0.55 -9.55 -29.93
C GLY A 293 1.21 -8.40 -29.19
N TYR A 294 1.23 -8.50 -27.87
CA TYR A 294 2.03 -7.64 -27.00
C TYR A 294 2.54 -8.41 -25.79
N ASN A 295 3.56 -7.89 -25.14
CA ASN A 295 3.96 -8.26 -23.79
C ASN A 295 4.38 -7.02 -22.98
N MET A 296 4.39 -7.16 -21.66
CA MET A 296 4.97 -6.17 -20.76
C MET A 296 6.39 -6.61 -20.44
N ASP A 297 7.36 -5.69 -20.41
CA ASP A 297 8.72 -6.03 -19.97
C ASP A 297 8.69 -6.37 -18.47
N SER A 298 9.18 -7.54 -18.13
CA SER A 298 9.18 -8.07 -16.77
C SER A 298 10.18 -7.36 -15.84
N ARG A 299 11.25 -6.80 -16.40
CA ARG A 299 12.26 -6.01 -15.68
C ARG A 299 11.79 -4.56 -15.53
N GLU A 300 10.95 -4.10 -16.44
CA GLU A 300 10.41 -2.74 -16.42
C GLU A 300 8.92 -2.69 -16.78
N LYS A 301 8.07 -2.66 -15.74
CA LYS A 301 6.60 -2.75 -15.89
C LYS A 301 5.95 -1.54 -16.60
N SER A 302 6.70 -0.47 -16.84
CA SER A 302 6.28 0.68 -17.66
C SER A 302 6.63 0.52 -19.14
N VAL A 303 7.24 -0.59 -19.55
CA VAL A 303 7.60 -0.88 -20.94
C VAL A 303 6.67 -1.96 -21.50
N MET A 304 6.11 -1.67 -22.67
CA MET A 304 5.28 -2.59 -23.46
C MET A 304 5.94 -2.81 -24.81
N ASN A 305 6.03 -4.05 -25.25
CA ASN A 305 6.44 -4.37 -26.62
C ASN A 305 5.22 -4.82 -27.42
N ILE A 306 5.09 -4.31 -28.64
CA ILE A 306 4.02 -4.66 -29.59
C ILE A 306 4.64 -5.38 -30.77
N PHE A 307 4.12 -6.57 -31.05
CA PHE A 307 4.57 -7.44 -32.12
C PHE A 307 3.65 -7.28 -33.32
N THR A 308 4.25 -7.21 -34.49
CA THR A 308 3.62 -6.74 -35.72
C THR A 308 3.98 -7.61 -36.92
N SER A 309 3.20 -7.52 -37.99
CA SER A 309 3.66 -7.87 -39.33
C SER A 309 4.80 -6.94 -39.76
N ASP A 310 5.52 -7.31 -40.82
CA ASP A 310 6.66 -6.55 -41.30
C ASP A 310 6.31 -5.07 -41.53
N GLN A 311 7.06 -4.21 -40.84
CA GLN A 311 7.09 -2.76 -41.01
C GLN A 311 7.99 -2.43 -42.20
N ILE A 312 7.76 -1.25 -42.78
CA ILE A 312 8.60 -0.73 -43.86
C ILE A 312 9.56 0.29 -43.27
N GLU A 313 10.85 0.14 -43.58
CA GLU A 313 11.90 1.04 -43.13
C GLU A 313 11.62 2.49 -43.52
N GLY A 314 11.76 3.40 -42.56
CA GLY A 314 11.63 4.84 -42.79
C GLY A 314 10.19 5.35 -42.93
N ILE A 315 9.20 4.47 -42.99
CA ILE A 315 7.79 4.86 -43.01
C ILE A 315 7.36 5.31 -41.62
N LYS A 316 6.76 6.50 -41.54
CA LYS A 316 6.12 6.98 -40.32
C LYS A 316 4.78 6.28 -40.15
N TYR A 317 4.56 5.68 -38.99
CA TYR A 317 3.30 5.07 -38.59
C TYR A 317 2.67 5.86 -37.44
N SER A 318 1.35 5.76 -37.31
CA SER A 318 0.58 6.24 -36.15
C SER A 318 -0.05 5.06 -35.42
N LEU A 319 0.01 5.08 -34.10
CA LEU A 319 -0.52 4.08 -33.17
C LEU A 319 -1.46 4.77 -32.18
N ASP A 320 -2.69 4.30 -32.06
CA ASP A 320 -3.67 4.81 -31.09
C ASP A 320 -3.65 3.96 -29.81
N LEU A 321 -3.06 4.51 -28.75
CA LEU A 321 -2.97 3.93 -27.41
C LEU A 321 -4.10 4.40 -26.47
N SER A 322 -5.10 5.12 -27.00
CA SER A 322 -6.19 5.60 -26.17
C SER A 322 -7.03 4.46 -25.63
N GLY A 323 -7.39 4.50 -24.35
CA GLY A 323 -8.01 3.34 -23.70
C GLY A 323 -7.14 2.67 -22.66
N ILE A 324 -5.83 2.69 -22.81
CA ILE A 324 -4.92 2.13 -21.80
C ILE A 324 -5.11 2.90 -20.49
N GLU A 325 -5.16 2.17 -19.39
CA GLU A 325 -5.26 2.70 -18.03
C GLU A 325 -3.99 2.35 -17.25
N ASP A 326 -3.62 3.15 -16.26
CA ASP A 326 -2.68 2.75 -15.21
C ASP A 326 -3.35 1.85 -14.16
N LEU A 327 -2.59 1.46 -13.13
CA LEU A 327 -3.09 0.65 -12.01
C LEU A 327 -4.20 1.34 -11.18
N PHE A 328 -4.30 2.66 -11.24
CA PHE A 328 -5.28 3.49 -10.54
C PHE A 328 -6.50 3.84 -11.42
N GLY A 329 -6.53 3.33 -12.66
CA GLY A 329 -7.62 3.53 -13.61
C GLY A 329 -7.60 4.88 -14.32
N ASN A 330 -6.49 5.63 -14.30
CA ASN A 330 -6.40 6.85 -15.11
C ASN A 330 -6.12 6.48 -16.56
N ARG A 331 -6.94 7.01 -17.47
CA ARG A 331 -7.03 6.54 -18.84
C ARG A 331 -6.34 7.48 -19.83
N ILE A 332 -5.54 6.91 -20.75
CA ILE A 332 -5.01 7.63 -21.90
C ILE A 332 -6.16 8.15 -22.77
N SER A 333 -6.30 9.47 -22.87
CA SER A 333 -7.30 10.13 -23.70
C SER A 333 -7.01 9.96 -25.20
N LYS A 334 -8.03 10.02 -26.07
CA LYS A 334 -7.86 10.00 -27.54
C LYS A 334 -6.84 11.00 -28.07
N ARG A 335 -6.80 12.21 -27.49
CA ARG A 335 -5.86 13.27 -27.92
C ARG A 335 -4.41 12.94 -27.58
N LYS A 336 -4.17 12.32 -26.42
CA LYS A 336 -2.81 11.95 -25.95
C LYS A 336 -2.38 10.56 -26.42
N GLY A 337 -3.32 9.70 -26.82
CA GLY A 337 -3.06 8.32 -27.20
C GLY A 337 -2.55 8.14 -28.63
N LEU A 338 -2.72 9.11 -29.52
CA LEU A 338 -2.21 9.01 -30.89
C LEU A 338 -0.72 9.35 -30.95
N ILE A 339 0.12 8.33 -31.01
CA ILE A 339 1.58 8.43 -31.01
C ILE A 339 2.14 8.04 -32.39
N SER A 340 3.25 8.64 -32.80
CA SER A 340 3.93 8.29 -34.06
C SER A 340 5.28 7.62 -33.81
N PHE A 341 5.65 6.69 -34.68
CA PHE A 341 6.98 6.08 -34.72
C PHE A 341 7.46 5.88 -36.16
N ILE A 342 8.74 5.58 -36.36
CA ILE A 342 9.33 5.27 -37.65
C ILE A 342 9.57 3.77 -37.71
N GLY A 343 9.06 3.11 -38.75
CA GLY A 343 9.23 1.68 -38.97
C GLY A 343 10.67 1.30 -39.29
N SER A 344 11.05 0.09 -38.90
CA SER A 344 12.36 -0.51 -39.18
C SER A 344 12.24 -1.60 -40.25
N GLY A 345 13.31 -1.81 -41.02
CA GLY A 345 13.45 -2.94 -41.95
C GLY A 345 14.39 -4.04 -41.44
N HIS A 346 15.02 -3.82 -40.28
CA HIS A 346 15.98 -4.76 -39.70
C HIS A 346 15.27 -6.04 -39.27
N SER A 347 15.89 -7.20 -39.50
CA SER A 347 15.36 -8.44 -38.95
C SER A 347 15.80 -8.60 -37.50
N ASP A 348 14.93 -9.19 -36.69
CA ASP A 348 15.31 -9.64 -35.36
C ASP A 348 16.28 -10.82 -35.47
N THR A 349 17.45 -10.70 -34.84
CA THR A 349 18.49 -11.73 -34.79
C THR A 349 18.89 -12.07 -33.36
N THR A 350 18.19 -11.54 -32.36
CA THR A 350 18.47 -11.84 -30.96
C THR A 350 17.79 -13.15 -30.58
N ALA A 351 18.53 -13.99 -29.86
CA ALA A 351 17.96 -15.22 -29.32
C ALA A 351 17.18 -14.89 -28.03
N PRO A 352 16.03 -15.54 -27.80
CA PRO A 352 15.33 -15.41 -26.52
C PRO A 352 16.19 -15.94 -25.37
N GLU A 353 16.16 -15.24 -24.24
CA GLU A 353 16.79 -15.61 -22.97
C GLU A 353 15.71 -15.87 -21.91
N ILE A 354 16.05 -16.60 -20.85
CA ILE A 354 15.17 -16.78 -19.69
C ILE A 354 15.62 -15.80 -18.62
N LEU A 355 14.81 -14.76 -18.39
CA LEU A 355 15.12 -13.68 -17.45
C LEU A 355 14.80 -14.05 -16.00
N TYR A 356 13.76 -14.86 -15.81
CA TYR A 356 13.29 -15.24 -14.49
C TYR A 356 12.69 -16.64 -14.50
N SER A 357 13.00 -17.38 -13.44
CA SER A 357 12.34 -18.62 -13.08
C SER A 357 11.95 -18.60 -11.60
N SER A 358 10.78 -19.15 -11.31
CA SER A 358 10.37 -19.57 -9.98
C SER A 358 9.95 -21.04 -10.07
N PRO A 359 10.49 -21.96 -9.25
CA PRO A 359 11.63 -21.77 -8.35
C PRO A 359 12.90 -21.26 -9.05
N LYS A 360 13.85 -20.76 -8.25
CA LYS A 360 15.23 -20.56 -8.73
C LYS A 360 15.94 -21.91 -8.80
N ASP A 361 16.94 -22.01 -9.67
CA ASP A 361 17.75 -23.22 -9.77
C ASP A 361 18.42 -23.58 -8.44
N SER A 362 18.50 -24.88 -8.17
CA SER A 362 19.04 -25.50 -6.96
C SER A 362 18.35 -25.07 -5.66
N LEU A 363 17.14 -24.51 -5.74
CA LEU A 363 16.36 -24.14 -4.56
C LEU A 363 15.79 -25.39 -3.88
N ASN A 364 15.96 -25.47 -2.56
CA ASN A 364 15.52 -26.61 -1.76
C ASN A 364 14.40 -26.22 -0.79
N ASN A 365 13.84 -27.25 -0.14
CA ASN A 365 12.82 -27.12 0.88
C ASN A 365 11.64 -26.26 0.39
N LEU A 366 11.14 -26.61 -0.80
CA LEU A 366 9.95 -26.00 -1.39
C LEU A 366 8.69 -26.75 -1.00
N PRO A 367 7.54 -26.06 -0.93
CA PRO A 367 6.29 -26.71 -0.58
C PRO A 367 5.78 -27.60 -1.73
N PRO A 368 5.10 -28.73 -1.46
CA PRO A 368 4.50 -29.60 -2.48
C PRO A 368 3.55 -28.92 -3.49
N ASN A 369 2.94 -27.80 -3.11
CA ASN A 369 2.05 -27.02 -3.97
C ASN A 369 2.76 -25.92 -4.78
N THR A 370 4.10 -26.00 -4.88
CA THR A 370 4.91 -25.09 -5.69
C THR A 370 4.36 -24.99 -7.11
N ILE A 371 4.26 -23.76 -7.62
CA ILE A 371 3.99 -23.48 -9.04
C ILE A 371 5.30 -23.12 -9.73
N ILE A 372 5.35 -23.34 -11.04
CA ILE A 372 6.52 -22.95 -11.83
C ILE A 372 6.18 -21.73 -12.67
N GLU A 373 7.01 -20.71 -12.60
CA GLU A 373 6.90 -19.47 -13.36
C GLU A 373 8.14 -19.31 -14.23
N ILE A 374 7.96 -18.97 -15.51
CA ILE A 374 9.05 -18.77 -16.45
C ILE A 374 8.77 -17.51 -17.26
N GLN A 375 9.77 -16.64 -17.31
CA GLN A 375 9.76 -15.39 -18.05
C GLN A 375 10.91 -15.36 -19.06
N PHE A 376 10.58 -15.20 -20.33
CA PHE A 376 11.53 -14.99 -21.41
C PHE A 376 11.86 -13.49 -21.59
N SER A 377 12.96 -13.17 -22.26
CA SER A 377 13.39 -11.80 -22.60
C SER A 377 12.49 -11.13 -23.64
N GLU A 378 11.77 -11.94 -24.40
CA GLU A 378 10.95 -11.56 -25.54
C GLU A 378 9.84 -12.61 -25.75
N PRO A 379 8.85 -12.34 -26.60
CA PRO A 379 7.83 -13.32 -26.91
C PRO A 379 8.38 -14.61 -27.50
N ILE A 380 7.80 -15.70 -27.04
CA ILE A 380 8.15 -17.02 -27.49
C ILE A 380 7.02 -17.60 -28.34
N ASP A 381 7.35 -18.42 -29.34
CA ASP A 381 6.35 -19.28 -29.98
C ASP A 381 5.84 -20.25 -28.90
N THR A 382 4.63 -20.01 -28.43
CA THR A 382 4.02 -20.79 -27.34
C THR A 382 3.93 -22.27 -27.68
N SER A 383 3.77 -22.61 -28.96
CA SER A 383 3.72 -23.98 -29.44
C SER A 383 5.10 -24.65 -29.43
N SER A 384 6.18 -23.88 -29.55
CA SER A 384 7.54 -24.36 -29.38
C SER A 384 7.79 -24.75 -27.92
N VAL A 385 7.35 -23.91 -26.98
CA VAL A 385 7.45 -24.17 -25.53
C VAL A 385 6.62 -25.37 -25.12
N GLU A 386 5.37 -25.48 -25.56
CA GLU A 386 4.53 -26.64 -25.24
C GLU A 386 5.10 -27.98 -25.74
N LYS A 387 5.95 -27.96 -26.78
CA LYS A 387 6.65 -29.15 -27.30
C LYS A 387 8.01 -29.39 -26.67
N GLY A 388 8.74 -28.32 -26.33
CA GLY A 388 10.10 -28.39 -25.81
C GLY A 388 10.21 -28.29 -24.29
N PHE A 389 9.10 -28.09 -23.59
CA PHE A 389 9.00 -28.13 -22.12
C PHE A 389 8.97 -29.58 -21.63
N SER A 390 9.85 -29.91 -20.68
CA SER A 390 9.80 -31.16 -19.92
C SER A 390 9.99 -30.89 -18.44
N LEU A 391 9.20 -31.55 -17.60
CA LEU A 391 9.39 -31.56 -16.15
C LEU A 391 9.38 -33.01 -15.68
N LYS A 392 10.43 -33.42 -14.98
CA LYS A 392 10.60 -34.78 -14.47
C LYS A 392 10.99 -34.77 -13.01
N ASP A 393 10.67 -35.84 -12.30
CA ASP A 393 11.29 -36.11 -11.00
C ASP A 393 12.71 -36.69 -11.17
N THR A 394 13.42 -36.87 -10.06
CA THR A 394 14.75 -37.52 -10.03
C THR A 394 14.74 -38.99 -10.44
N ASP A 395 13.57 -39.62 -10.55
CA ASP A 395 13.40 -41.00 -11.03
C ASP A 395 13.07 -41.04 -12.54
N GLU A 396 13.18 -39.90 -13.24
CA GLU A 396 12.86 -39.70 -14.66
C GLU A 396 11.38 -39.83 -15.04
N ASN A 397 10.46 -39.84 -14.07
CA ASN A 397 9.02 -39.82 -14.35
C ASN A 397 8.56 -38.42 -14.72
N LEU A 398 7.70 -38.32 -15.74
CA LEU A 398 7.15 -37.05 -16.18
C LEU A 398 6.11 -36.50 -15.20
N VAL A 399 6.26 -35.23 -14.84
CA VAL A 399 5.26 -34.49 -14.08
C VAL A 399 4.26 -33.85 -15.03
N SER A 400 3.03 -34.32 -14.98
CA SER A 400 1.93 -33.74 -15.78
C SER A 400 1.42 -32.44 -15.16
N GLY A 401 1.06 -31.47 -15.99
CA GLY A 401 0.55 -30.18 -15.55
C GLY A 401 -0.10 -29.39 -16.68
N LYS A 402 -0.46 -28.15 -16.40
CA LYS A 402 -1.06 -27.21 -17.33
C LYS A 402 -0.24 -25.92 -17.40
N ILE A 403 0.17 -25.53 -18.59
CA ILE A 403 0.73 -24.21 -18.88
C ILE A 403 -0.42 -23.21 -19.04
N ILE A 404 -0.34 -22.09 -18.32
CA ILE A 404 -1.22 -20.93 -18.47
C ILE A 404 -0.35 -19.73 -18.83
N TRP A 405 -0.42 -19.33 -20.10
CA TRP A 405 0.20 -18.11 -20.58
C TRP A 405 -0.45 -16.89 -19.93
N LYS A 406 0.39 -16.04 -19.33
CA LYS A 406 -0.03 -14.75 -18.85
C LYS A 406 0.04 -13.78 -20.01
N ASP A 407 1.21 -13.55 -20.62
CA ASP A 407 1.44 -12.88 -21.94
C ASP A 407 2.23 -13.81 -22.88
N LEU A 408 2.74 -13.29 -24.01
CA LEU A 408 3.54 -14.05 -24.96
C LEU A 408 4.98 -14.37 -24.49
N SER A 409 5.43 -13.83 -23.36
CA SER A 409 6.76 -14.05 -22.80
C SER A 409 6.76 -14.67 -21.41
N TYR A 410 5.59 -14.85 -20.81
CA TYR A 410 5.44 -15.25 -19.42
C TYR A 410 4.35 -16.31 -19.27
N PHE A 411 4.69 -17.43 -18.65
CA PHE A 411 3.71 -18.47 -18.32
C PHE A 411 3.88 -19.00 -16.90
N VAL A 412 2.78 -19.56 -16.40
CA VAL A 412 2.76 -20.32 -15.15
C VAL A 412 2.37 -21.76 -15.45
N PHE A 413 3.18 -22.72 -15.02
CA PHE A 413 2.88 -24.14 -15.05
C PHE A 413 2.31 -24.58 -13.70
N PHE A 414 1.11 -25.16 -13.75
CA PHE A 414 0.42 -25.76 -12.61
C PHE A 414 0.55 -27.28 -12.71
N PRO A 415 1.24 -27.95 -11.78
CA PRO A 415 1.26 -29.41 -11.76
C PRO A 415 -0.16 -29.94 -11.49
N LEU A 416 -0.53 -31.07 -12.11
CA LEU A 416 -1.87 -31.66 -11.94
C LEU A 416 -2.09 -32.19 -10.52
N ASN A 417 -1.01 -32.68 -9.89
CA ASN A 417 -0.97 -33.15 -8.52
C ASN A 417 0.11 -32.38 -7.76
N PRO A 418 0.00 -32.22 -6.43
CA PRO A 418 1.12 -31.76 -5.61
C PRO A 418 2.37 -32.61 -5.86
N PHE A 419 3.53 -31.98 -5.81
CA PHE A 419 4.81 -32.68 -5.90
C PHE A 419 5.00 -33.63 -4.70
N GLU A 420 5.73 -34.72 -4.91
CA GLU A 420 6.12 -35.65 -3.86
C GLU A 420 7.14 -34.98 -2.94
N GLU A 421 6.97 -35.17 -1.63
CA GLU A 421 7.87 -34.65 -0.61
C GLU A 421 9.23 -35.34 -0.66
N GLU A 422 10.26 -34.63 -0.18
CA GLU A 422 11.65 -35.10 -0.13
C GLU A 422 12.21 -35.53 -1.51
N LYS A 423 11.63 -35.01 -2.58
CA LYS A 423 11.96 -35.37 -3.95
C LYS A 423 12.49 -34.18 -4.74
N GLY A 424 13.45 -34.45 -5.62
CA GLY A 424 14.00 -33.50 -6.56
C GLY A 424 13.26 -33.52 -7.90
N TYR A 425 13.24 -32.37 -8.58
CA TYR A 425 12.60 -32.19 -9.87
C TYR A 425 13.51 -31.42 -10.83
N ASN A 426 13.53 -31.87 -12.08
CA ASN A 426 14.30 -31.28 -13.17
C ASN A 426 13.34 -30.76 -14.25
N LEU A 427 13.32 -29.46 -14.44
CA LEU A 427 12.71 -28.80 -15.60
C LEU A 427 13.76 -28.63 -16.69
N SER A 428 13.41 -28.90 -17.94
CA SER A 428 14.28 -28.66 -19.08
C SER A 428 13.57 -28.05 -20.29
N PHE A 429 14.31 -27.22 -21.03
CA PHE A 429 13.97 -26.74 -22.37
C PHE A 429 15.00 -27.17 -23.39
N ASP A 430 14.54 -27.80 -24.47
CA ASP A 430 15.38 -28.16 -25.62
C ASP A 430 15.64 -26.95 -26.51
N SER A 431 16.90 -26.52 -26.58
CA SER A 431 17.36 -25.38 -27.39
C SER A 431 17.11 -25.54 -28.88
N LYS A 432 16.89 -26.76 -29.37
CA LYS A 432 16.58 -27.01 -30.78
C LYS A 432 15.11 -26.79 -31.10
N ILE A 433 14.25 -26.77 -30.09
CA ILE A 433 12.79 -26.65 -30.25
C ILE A 433 12.34 -25.23 -29.91
N ILE A 434 12.77 -24.69 -28.77
CA ILE A 434 12.27 -23.41 -28.25
C ILE A 434 12.75 -22.25 -29.14
N SER A 435 11.80 -21.49 -29.68
CA SER A 435 12.08 -20.32 -30.50
C SER A 435 11.16 -19.14 -30.21
N ASP A 436 11.64 -17.94 -30.49
CA ASP A 436 10.81 -16.74 -30.53
C ASP A 436 9.79 -16.78 -31.70
N LEU A 437 9.03 -15.70 -31.86
CA LEU A 437 8.07 -15.56 -32.97
C LEU A 437 8.72 -15.34 -34.35
N ASN A 438 10.03 -15.10 -34.38
CA ASN A 438 10.84 -14.81 -35.55
C ASN A 438 11.69 -16.03 -36.00
N GLY A 439 11.67 -17.11 -35.22
CA GLY A 439 12.41 -18.34 -35.44
C GLY A 439 13.83 -18.36 -34.84
N ASN A 440 14.25 -17.32 -34.10
CA ASN A 440 15.49 -17.37 -33.33
C ASN A 440 15.30 -18.32 -32.16
N LYS A 441 16.25 -19.23 -31.94
CA LYS A 441 16.17 -20.25 -30.90
C LYS A 441 16.92 -19.81 -29.65
N ILE A 442 16.52 -20.31 -28.48
CA ILE A 442 17.35 -20.14 -27.27
C ILE A 442 18.73 -20.73 -27.53
N THR A 443 19.78 -20.12 -26.97
CA THR A 443 21.17 -20.44 -27.33
C THR A 443 21.66 -21.77 -26.77
N GLU A 444 21.16 -22.16 -25.60
CA GLU A 444 21.59 -23.35 -24.86
C GLU A 444 20.39 -24.04 -24.22
N ASP A 445 20.52 -25.34 -23.94
CA ASP A 445 19.49 -26.08 -23.21
C ASP A 445 19.35 -25.49 -21.81
N PHE A 446 18.13 -25.13 -21.43
CA PHE A 446 17.85 -24.67 -20.08
C PHE A 446 17.55 -25.88 -19.20
N ASN A 447 18.19 -25.96 -18.03
CA ASN A 447 17.89 -26.96 -17.03
C ASN A 447 17.76 -26.26 -15.68
N LEU A 448 16.74 -26.65 -14.92
CA LEU A 448 16.46 -26.10 -13.61
C LEU A 448 16.10 -27.22 -12.65
N TYR A 449 16.85 -27.32 -11.57
CA TYR A 449 16.65 -28.28 -10.51
C TYR A 449 16.03 -27.62 -9.27
N PHE A 450 15.12 -28.31 -8.60
CA PHE A 450 14.61 -27.89 -7.29
C PHE A 450 14.16 -29.09 -6.44
N GLU A 451 14.14 -28.91 -5.12
CA GLU A 451 13.76 -29.95 -4.16
C GLU A 451 12.54 -29.56 -3.32
N ILE A 452 11.61 -30.49 -3.21
CA ILE A 452 10.46 -30.38 -2.32
C ILE A 452 10.86 -30.87 -0.93
N GLY A 453 10.57 -30.04 0.08
CA GLY A 453 10.87 -30.37 1.46
C GLY A 453 9.87 -31.36 2.06
N GLU A 454 10.22 -31.89 3.23
CA GLU A 454 9.32 -32.67 4.07
C GLU A 454 8.21 -31.77 4.64
N SER A 455 6.97 -32.25 4.70
CA SER A 455 5.83 -31.52 5.29
C SER A 455 6.12 -30.99 6.69
N LEU A 456 6.87 -31.74 7.52
CA LEU A 456 7.24 -31.34 8.88
C LEU A 456 8.19 -30.12 8.93
N SER A 457 8.86 -29.78 7.83
CA SER A 457 9.69 -28.57 7.74
C SER A 457 8.86 -27.29 7.62
N PHE A 458 7.56 -27.41 7.39
CA PHE A 458 6.63 -26.30 7.23
C PHE A 458 5.55 -26.33 8.32
N GLY A 459 4.93 -25.19 8.57
CA GLY A 459 3.71 -25.12 9.36
C GLY A 459 2.48 -24.88 8.49
N SER A 460 1.32 -24.81 9.13
CA SER A 460 0.07 -24.42 8.49
C SER A 460 -0.58 -23.26 9.24
N ILE A 461 -1.48 -22.53 8.55
CA ILE A 461 -2.38 -21.55 9.14
C ILE A 461 -3.81 -21.95 8.80
N SER A 462 -4.67 -21.93 9.80
CA SER A 462 -6.10 -22.15 9.61
C SER A 462 -6.93 -21.21 10.47
N GLY A 463 -8.13 -20.92 10.00
CA GLY A 463 -9.07 -20.06 10.71
C GLY A 463 -10.32 -19.83 9.90
N GLU A 464 -11.11 -18.85 10.30
CA GLU A 464 -12.34 -18.48 9.63
C GLU A 464 -12.28 -17.05 9.10
N ILE A 465 -12.71 -16.86 7.86
CA ILE A 465 -13.05 -15.56 7.33
C ILE A 465 -14.44 -15.19 7.83
N ARG A 466 -14.50 -14.17 8.69
CA ARG A 466 -15.74 -13.68 9.28
C ARG A 466 -16.12 -12.32 8.72
N ASN A 467 -17.32 -12.25 8.14
CA ASN A 467 -18.03 -11.00 7.86
C ASN A 467 -19.53 -11.31 7.69
N LYS A 468 -20.42 -10.44 8.20
CA LYS A 468 -21.87 -10.58 7.99
C LYS A 468 -22.33 -10.17 6.58
N ASN A 469 -21.56 -9.31 5.91
CA ASN A 469 -21.93 -8.63 4.65
C ASN A 469 -20.92 -8.86 3.51
N ILE A 470 -20.18 -9.98 3.51
CA ILE A 470 -19.44 -10.46 2.33
C ILE A 470 -20.32 -11.49 1.63
N ASN A 471 -20.65 -11.24 0.37
CA ASN A 471 -21.37 -12.23 -0.42
C ASN A 471 -20.48 -13.47 -0.63
N LYS A 472 -21.07 -14.68 -0.66
CA LYS A 472 -20.31 -15.93 -0.91
C LYS A 472 -19.52 -15.92 -2.22
N ASN A 473 -19.90 -15.04 -3.16
CA ASN A 473 -19.26 -14.89 -4.47
C ASN A 473 -18.15 -13.83 -4.50
N GLU A 474 -17.90 -13.11 -3.41
CA GLU A 474 -16.79 -12.17 -3.31
C GLU A 474 -15.45 -12.93 -3.19
N LYS A 475 -14.42 -12.38 -3.83
CA LYS A 475 -13.06 -12.91 -3.75
C LYS A 475 -12.31 -12.18 -2.66
N ILE A 476 -11.62 -12.93 -1.82
CA ILE A 476 -10.75 -12.37 -0.79
C ILE A 476 -9.33 -12.75 -1.13
N ILE A 477 -8.45 -11.77 -1.11
CA ILE A 477 -7.02 -11.98 -1.26
C ILE A 477 -6.40 -11.83 0.12
N ALA A 478 -5.83 -12.92 0.64
CA ALA A 478 -5.04 -12.93 1.86
C ALA A 478 -3.56 -12.98 1.52
N ILE A 479 -2.79 -12.09 2.12
CA ILE A 479 -1.35 -11.93 1.91
C ILE A 479 -0.64 -12.09 3.25
N LEU A 480 0.33 -13.00 3.27
CA LEU A 480 1.27 -13.16 4.36
C LEU A 480 2.53 -12.33 4.09
N TYR A 481 2.79 -11.37 4.96
CA TYR A 481 4.03 -10.60 4.97
C TYR A 481 4.95 -11.11 6.07
N ASP A 482 6.25 -11.21 5.80
CA ASP A 482 7.24 -11.38 6.85
C ASP A 482 7.24 -10.14 7.76
N SER A 483 7.04 -10.31 9.07
CA SER A 483 6.82 -9.19 9.98
C SER A 483 8.03 -8.28 10.18
N GLN A 484 9.23 -8.66 9.71
CA GLN A 484 10.43 -7.82 9.83
C GLN A 484 10.74 -7.08 8.52
N SER A 485 10.82 -7.83 7.42
CA SER A 485 11.17 -7.30 6.10
C SER A 485 9.99 -6.70 5.36
N MET A 486 8.75 -7.02 5.77
CA MET A 486 7.51 -6.69 5.06
C MET A 486 7.46 -7.20 3.62
N ASN A 487 8.29 -8.20 3.30
CA ASN A 487 8.23 -8.88 2.00
C ASN A 487 7.01 -9.80 1.96
N GLU A 488 6.32 -9.81 0.83
CA GLU A 488 5.25 -10.77 0.56
C GLU A 488 5.86 -12.18 0.45
N ILE A 489 5.32 -13.10 1.26
CA ILE A 489 5.79 -14.49 1.34
C ILE A 489 4.82 -15.43 0.65
N LEU A 490 3.53 -15.17 0.82
CA LEU A 490 2.47 -15.98 0.24
C LEU A 490 1.24 -15.13 -0.01
N ARG A 491 0.59 -15.37 -1.15
CA ARG A 491 -0.69 -14.80 -1.51
C ARG A 491 -1.67 -15.93 -1.81
N LYS A 492 -2.86 -15.82 -1.24
CA LYS A 492 -3.93 -16.80 -1.42
C LYS A 492 -5.24 -16.11 -1.78
N GLU A 493 -5.84 -16.53 -2.89
CA GLU A 493 -7.24 -16.24 -3.17
C GLU A 493 -8.12 -17.23 -2.39
N ILE A 494 -9.08 -16.69 -1.65
CA ILE A 494 -10.06 -17.43 -0.85
C ILE A 494 -11.45 -17.00 -1.30
N SER A 495 -12.33 -17.98 -1.53
CA SER A 495 -13.70 -17.73 -1.98
C SER A 495 -14.62 -17.47 -0.79
N GLY A 496 -15.19 -16.26 -0.72
CA GLY A 496 -16.22 -15.89 0.26
C GLY A 496 -15.81 -16.05 1.73
N THR A 497 -16.82 -16.20 2.58
CA THR A 497 -16.66 -16.41 4.03
C THR A 497 -16.55 -17.90 4.38
N GLY A 498 -15.89 -18.21 5.51
CA GLY A 498 -15.83 -19.55 6.07
C GLY A 498 -14.41 -20.00 6.38
N LYS A 499 -14.23 -21.30 6.60
CA LYS A 499 -12.93 -21.86 6.98
C LYS A 499 -11.93 -21.76 5.83
N TYR A 500 -10.71 -21.35 6.16
CA TYR A 500 -9.59 -21.38 5.24
C TYR A 500 -8.45 -22.20 5.84
N PHE A 501 -7.60 -22.72 4.95
CA PHE A 501 -6.42 -23.50 5.31
C PHE A 501 -5.29 -23.16 4.34
N ILE A 502 -4.16 -22.76 4.89
CA ILE A 502 -2.92 -22.49 4.15
C ILE A 502 -1.88 -23.46 4.70
N ASN A 503 -1.51 -24.46 3.91
CA ASN A 503 -0.46 -25.40 4.25
C ASN A 503 0.90 -24.98 3.69
N HIS A 504 1.94 -25.66 4.19
CA HIS A 504 3.32 -25.54 3.75
C HIS A 504 3.87 -24.11 3.83
N VAL A 505 3.51 -23.40 4.90
CA VAL A 505 4.04 -22.07 5.17
C VAL A 505 5.40 -22.23 5.84
N LYS A 506 6.40 -21.52 5.33
CA LYS A 506 7.74 -21.54 5.92
C LYS A 506 7.68 -21.08 7.39
N PRO A 507 8.53 -21.61 8.27
CA PRO A 507 8.65 -21.10 9.64
C PRO A 507 9.08 -19.64 9.65
N GLY A 508 8.47 -18.84 10.52
CA GLY A 508 8.73 -17.40 10.59
C GLY A 508 7.69 -16.65 11.41
N LYS A 509 7.80 -15.33 11.46
CA LYS A 509 6.83 -14.44 12.08
C LYS A 509 6.15 -13.63 10.99
N TYR A 510 4.84 -13.73 10.89
CA TYR A 510 4.08 -13.18 9.77
C TYR A 510 2.95 -12.25 10.21
N THR A 511 2.71 -11.23 9.41
CA THR A 511 1.51 -10.39 9.50
C THR A 511 0.60 -10.75 8.35
N ILE A 512 -0.70 -10.91 8.62
CA ILE A 512 -1.69 -11.25 7.59
C ILE A 512 -2.49 -10.00 7.26
N PHE A 513 -2.43 -9.61 5.99
CA PHE A 513 -3.28 -8.58 5.39
C PHE A 513 -4.30 -9.26 4.49
N ALA A 514 -5.56 -8.85 4.54
CA ALA A 514 -6.57 -9.38 3.64
C ALA A 514 -7.48 -8.28 3.11
N PHE A 515 -7.90 -8.38 1.85
CA PHE A 515 -8.86 -7.46 1.25
C PHE A 515 -9.89 -8.18 0.37
N VAL A 516 -11.04 -7.55 0.22
CA VAL A 516 -12.12 -7.98 -0.68
C VAL A 516 -11.84 -7.41 -2.07
N ASP A 517 -11.42 -8.28 -2.98
CA ASP A 517 -11.09 -7.98 -4.38
C ASP A 517 -12.38 -7.78 -5.19
N SER A 518 -12.94 -6.59 -5.06
CA SER A 518 -14.28 -6.24 -5.53
C SER A 518 -14.27 -5.99 -7.04
N ASP A 519 -13.14 -5.54 -7.58
CA ASP A 519 -12.96 -5.32 -9.02
C ASP A 519 -12.27 -6.50 -9.74
N ARG A 520 -11.89 -7.55 -8.99
CA ARG A 520 -11.32 -8.82 -9.47
C ARG A 520 -9.97 -8.66 -10.17
N ASN A 521 -9.18 -7.68 -9.74
CA ASN A 521 -7.86 -7.42 -10.28
C ASN A 521 -6.73 -8.08 -9.43
N GLY A 522 -7.06 -8.60 -8.25
CA GLY A 522 -6.12 -9.27 -7.34
C GLY A 522 -5.15 -8.34 -6.61
N VAL A 523 -5.35 -7.02 -6.68
CA VAL A 523 -4.52 -5.95 -6.10
C VAL A 523 -5.41 -5.00 -5.29
N PHE A 524 -4.99 -4.70 -4.07
CA PHE A 524 -5.74 -3.80 -3.20
C PHE A 524 -5.90 -2.42 -3.85
N THR A 525 -7.15 -2.01 -4.05
CA THR A 525 -7.48 -0.68 -4.59
C THR A 525 -7.72 0.31 -3.45
N SER A 526 -6.86 1.32 -3.33
CA SER A 526 -6.96 2.33 -2.27
C SER A 526 -8.05 3.38 -2.47
N GLY A 527 -8.72 3.43 -3.63
CA GLY A 527 -9.85 4.34 -3.89
C GLY A 527 -9.47 5.66 -4.56
N ARG A 528 -10.42 6.60 -4.62
CA ARG A 528 -10.24 7.96 -5.15
C ARG A 528 -10.97 8.98 -4.28
N SER A 529 -10.32 10.09 -3.91
CA SER A 529 -10.93 11.08 -3.02
C SER A 529 -12.00 11.92 -3.73
N PHE A 530 -11.82 12.22 -5.03
CA PHE A 530 -12.78 12.97 -5.84
C PHE A 530 -12.74 12.66 -7.36
N PRO A 531 -13.90 12.45 -8.03
CA PRO A 531 -15.18 12.08 -7.41
C PRO A 531 -14.99 10.81 -6.60
N PHE A 532 -15.63 10.78 -5.43
CA PHE A 532 -15.36 9.76 -4.43
C PHE A 532 -15.58 8.34 -4.98
N LYS A 533 -14.56 7.51 -4.84
CA LYS A 533 -14.62 6.05 -5.04
C LYS A 533 -14.03 5.40 -3.78
N PRO A 534 -14.78 4.54 -3.08
CA PRO A 534 -14.29 3.92 -1.85
C PRO A 534 -13.06 3.05 -2.14
N SER A 535 -12.23 2.86 -1.11
CA SER A 535 -11.24 1.79 -1.11
C SER A 535 -11.93 0.43 -1.04
N GLU A 536 -11.20 -0.62 -1.40
CA GLU A 536 -11.64 -1.97 -1.08
C GLU A 536 -11.68 -2.20 0.44
N ARG A 537 -12.58 -3.06 0.89
CA ARG A 537 -12.61 -3.44 2.30
C ARG A 537 -11.36 -4.27 2.60
N PHE A 538 -10.64 -3.93 3.65
CA PHE A 538 -9.44 -4.65 4.08
C PHE A 538 -9.39 -4.84 5.60
N THR A 539 -8.50 -5.72 6.04
CA THR A 539 -8.22 -5.99 7.45
C THR A 539 -6.80 -6.48 7.64
N PHE A 540 -6.33 -6.40 8.89
CA PHE A 540 -5.10 -7.02 9.36
C PHE A 540 -5.43 -7.96 10.51
N VAL A 541 -4.79 -9.12 10.56
CA VAL A 541 -4.79 -9.94 11.78
C VAL A 541 -3.97 -9.19 12.82
N SER A 542 -4.61 -8.90 13.96
CA SER A 542 -4.10 -7.97 14.98
C SER A 542 -2.75 -8.36 15.56
N GLU A 543 -2.54 -9.67 15.74
CA GLU A 543 -1.30 -10.21 16.30
C GLU A 543 -0.50 -10.94 15.22
N PRO A 544 0.84 -10.74 15.16
CA PRO A 544 1.68 -11.51 14.28
C PRO A 544 1.60 -13.02 14.58
N VAL A 545 1.48 -13.82 13.52
CA VAL A 545 1.40 -15.28 13.59
C VAL A 545 2.82 -15.85 13.57
N ILE A 546 3.19 -16.61 14.59
CA ILE A 546 4.49 -17.27 14.67
C ILE A 546 4.33 -18.73 14.21
N ILE A 547 4.86 -19.04 13.03
CA ILE A 547 4.78 -20.38 12.45
C ILE A 547 6.05 -21.15 12.81
N ARG A 548 5.86 -22.39 13.28
CA ARG A 548 6.92 -23.35 13.58
C ARG A 548 6.81 -24.56 12.66
N PRO A 549 7.93 -25.24 12.35
CA PRO A 549 7.90 -26.49 11.59
C PRO A 549 6.97 -27.53 12.25
N GLY A 550 6.10 -28.16 11.47
CA GLY A 550 5.18 -29.22 11.89
C GLY A 550 4.00 -28.76 12.74
N TRP A 551 3.78 -27.45 12.92
CA TRP A 551 2.69 -26.92 13.75
C TRP A 551 1.51 -26.44 12.89
N ASP A 552 0.31 -26.83 13.31
CA ASP A 552 -0.95 -26.26 12.82
C ASP A 552 -1.32 -25.03 13.65
N ASN A 553 -1.23 -23.85 13.04
CA ASN A 553 -1.59 -22.58 13.68
C ASN A 553 -3.07 -22.31 13.42
N GLU A 554 -3.92 -22.83 14.31
CA GLU A 554 -5.37 -22.73 14.21
C GLU A 554 -5.93 -21.46 14.85
N ASN A 555 -7.19 -21.15 14.51
CA ASN A 555 -7.97 -20.02 15.04
C ASN A 555 -7.37 -18.64 14.70
N ILE A 556 -6.68 -18.56 13.57
CA ILE A 556 -6.23 -17.29 13.00
C ILE A 556 -7.39 -16.72 12.18
N ASP A 557 -8.32 -16.03 12.84
CA ASP A 557 -9.51 -15.53 12.16
C ASP A 557 -9.22 -14.23 11.38
N ILE A 558 -9.70 -14.16 10.14
CA ILE A 558 -9.65 -12.94 9.32
C ILE A 558 -11.00 -12.25 9.44
N ILE A 559 -11.03 -11.16 10.19
CA ILE A 559 -12.27 -10.45 10.54
C ILE A 559 -12.36 -9.17 9.73
N PHE A 560 -13.39 -9.07 8.90
CA PHE A 560 -13.77 -7.82 8.26
C PHE A 560 -14.90 -7.20 9.07
N TYR A 561 -14.66 -5.99 9.59
CA TYR A 561 -15.64 -5.27 10.40
C TYR A 561 -16.78 -4.71 9.55
N ASP A 562 -17.97 -4.70 10.15
CA ASP A 562 -19.19 -4.20 9.53
C ASP A 562 -19.53 -2.82 10.08
N TYR A 563 -19.55 -1.83 9.19
CA TYR A 563 -19.77 -0.43 9.54
C TYR A 563 -21.15 0.09 9.14
N GLU A 564 -21.98 -0.71 8.45
CA GLU A 564 -23.34 -0.33 8.02
C GLU A 564 -24.38 -0.29 9.15
#